data_AF-A0AAV6YX38-F1
#
_entry.id   AF-A0AAV6YX38-F1
#
_cell.length_a   1.000
_cell.length_b   1.000
_cell.length_c   1.000
_cell.angle_alpha   90.00
_cell.angle_beta   90.00
_cell.angle_gamma   90.00
#
_symmetry.space_group_name_H-M   'P 1'
#
loop_
_entity.id
_entity.type
_entity.pdbx_description
1 polymer ?
#
loop_
_entity_poly.entity_id
_entity_poly.type
_entity_poly.pdbx_seq_one_letter_code
_entity_poly.pdbx_strand_id
1 'polypeptide(L)'
;MDQKLCDKIKRLNALRHQTEVRKKRLDELQLIYKQNAVAEEEKADKDGGAAQEEQSEAAEQEETPQQTLRLLENRLEKAQLKLQESEHIYSVYQKLKDHMQEESLTFQSQLDLLEAEILRQRNELKELQMMNKDAVMSRDMARADLQRQEEDFHRERRERERILQEYKRQAEERRMFAERAERRAQRVTLPGEDAPTDIQLVSNVHEEEKAIRTYQEAFQRIKEATGVTDTQEVVRRFIAQGETHRHLEELKSENEKTLVRLKEEKERLQDAFQELKYSGEAKLSSGQQVLEELQAHLQKEEKRRDKYKEEFEKMTKILVAGKSGVDHLATKVQHIKVPRSHFPAKDLSPQSDEYVLDILDTTDQKLQKLLEELEGQNIGEILRQMEEEEFQASIEGKLPAFNVRIPLPAATKPDTFEDDEDSGEDEGDVVTRASLKKQSQQIIESKTKRKSRPKKKKGKQ
;
A
#
# COMPACT_ATOMS: atom_id res chain seq x y z
N MET A 1 -27.66 37.12 16.15
CA MET A 1 -28.40 35.91 16.58
C MET A 1 -29.37 35.42 15.50
N ASP A 2 -29.89 36.29 14.63
CA ASP A 2 -30.94 35.95 13.64
C ASP A 2 -30.52 35.03 12.50
N GLN A 3 -29.25 35.06 12.06
CA GLN A 3 -28.82 34.26 10.90
C GLN A 3 -28.87 32.75 11.17
N LYS A 4 -28.50 32.32 12.40
CA LYS A 4 -28.62 30.93 12.84
C LYS A 4 -30.09 30.48 12.96
N LEU A 5 -31.00 31.40 13.29
CA LEU A 5 -32.44 31.13 13.36
C LEU A 5 -33.00 30.94 11.95
N CYS A 6 -32.66 31.85 11.02
CA CYS A 6 -33.06 31.76 9.61
C CYS A 6 -32.56 30.48 8.94
N ASP A 7 -31.32 30.05 9.20
CA ASP A 7 -30.80 28.80 8.65
C ASP A 7 -31.51 27.57 9.20
N LYS A 8 -31.88 27.57 10.49
CA LYS A 8 -32.69 26.50 11.10
C LYS A 8 -34.10 26.47 10.52
N ILE A 9 -34.73 27.62 10.28
CA ILE A 9 -36.05 27.73 9.65
C ILE A 9 -35.99 27.22 8.21
N LYS A 10 -34.96 27.58 7.43
CA LYS A 10 -34.76 27.07 6.07
C LYS A 10 -34.59 25.55 6.05
N ARG A 11 -33.78 24.99 6.95
CA ARG A 11 -33.62 23.54 7.11
C ARG A 11 -34.94 22.85 7.48
N LEU A 12 -35.71 23.44 8.40
CA LEU A 12 -36.99 22.91 8.82
C LEU A 12 -38.01 22.94 7.68
N ASN A 13 -38.07 24.03 6.91
CA ASN A 13 -38.93 24.13 5.72
C ASN A 13 -38.53 23.13 4.63
N ALA A 14 -37.23 22.92 4.40
CA ALA A 14 -36.74 21.90 3.48
C ALA A 14 -37.14 20.49 3.92
N LEU A 15 -37.02 20.17 5.21
CA LEU A 15 -37.46 18.89 5.78
C LEU A 15 -38.99 18.71 5.68
N ARG A 16 -39.77 19.76 5.91
CA ARG A 16 -41.24 19.73 5.72
C ARG A 16 -41.61 19.45 4.27
N HIS A 17 -40.98 20.15 3.32
CA HIS A 17 -41.19 19.90 1.90
C HIS A 17 -40.81 18.47 1.53
N GLN A 18 -39.68 17.95 2.01
CA GLN A 18 -39.27 16.58 1.72
C GLN A 18 -40.25 15.55 2.30
N THR A 19 -40.81 15.84 3.48
CA THR A 19 -41.83 15.00 4.12
C THR A 19 -43.14 15.02 3.34
N GLU A 20 -43.59 16.19 2.89
CA GLU A 20 -44.80 16.33 2.07
C GLU A 20 -44.66 15.63 0.71
N VAL A 21 -43.51 15.75 0.05
CA VAL A 21 -43.23 15.03 -1.20
C VAL A 21 -43.28 13.52 -0.99
N ARG A 22 -42.67 13.03 0.09
CA ARG A 22 -42.72 11.60 0.43
C ARG A 22 -44.13 11.13 0.76
N LYS A 23 -44.94 11.96 1.45
CA LYS A 23 -46.36 11.66 1.71
C LYS A 23 -47.17 11.59 0.41
N LYS A 24 -47.05 12.58 -0.47
CA LYS A 24 -47.70 12.55 -1.79
C LYS A 24 -47.30 11.31 -2.60
N ARG A 25 -46.02 10.94 -2.58
CA ARG A 25 -45.55 9.73 -3.25
C ARG A 25 -46.11 8.45 -2.63
N LEU A 26 -46.29 8.43 -1.32
CA LEU A 26 -46.90 7.31 -0.61
C LEU A 26 -48.39 7.21 -0.95
N ASP A 27 -49.10 8.33 -1.00
CA ASP A 27 -50.51 8.38 -1.40
C ASP A 27 -50.70 7.95 -2.87
N GLU A 28 -49.81 8.36 -3.78
CA GLU A 28 -49.76 7.88 -5.17
C GLU A 28 -49.57 6.36 -5.23
N LEU A 29 -48.62 5.82 -4.47
CA LEU A 29 -48.36 4.38 -4.44
C LEU A 29 -49.54 3.61 -3.82
N GLN A 30 -50.19 4.15 -2.81
CA GLN A 30 -51.40 3.57 -2.24
C GLN A 30 -52.56 3.61 -3.23
N LEU A 31 -52.70 4.66 -4.03
CA LEU A 31 -53.69 4.75 -5.09
C LEU A 31 -53.43 3.70 -6.17
N ILE A 32 -52.17 3.57 -6.62
CA ILE A 32 -51.77 2.54 -7.59
C ILE A 32 -52.03 1.14 -7.04
N TYR A 33 -51.71 0.90 -5.76
CA TYR A 33 -51.99 -0.39 -5.12
C TYR A 33 -53.49 -0.69 -5.08
N LYS A 34 -54.34 0.30 -4.72
CA LYS A 34 -55.80 0.15 -4.75
C LYS A 34 -56.32 -0.07 -6.17
N GLN A 35 -55.81 0.65 -7.16
CA GLN A 35 -56.17 0.45 -8.57
C GLN A 35 -55.77 -0.92 -9.07
N ASN A 36 -54.58 -1.41 -8.70
CA ASN A 36 -54.13 -2.76 -9.04
C ASN A 36 -54.94 -3.82 -8.30
N ALA A 37 -55.32 -3.60 -7.04
CA ALA A 37 -56.18 -4.51 -6.29
C ALA A 37 -57.58 -4.60 -6.89
N VAL A 38 -58.17 -3.46 -7.28
CA VAL A 38 -59.47 -3.44 -8.00
C VAL A 38 -59.31 -4.06 -9.38
N ALA A 39 -58.21 -3.84 -10.09
CA ALA A 39 -57.94 -4.49 -11.37
C ALA A 39 -57.68 -6.00 -11.24
N GLU A 40 -57.13 -6.45 -10.11
CA GLU A 40 -56.98 -7.86 -9.77
C GLU A 40 -58.33 -8.47 -9.38
N GLU A 41 -59.19 -7.77 -8.65
CA GLU A 41 -60.57 -8.18 -8.36
C GLU A 41 -61.42 -8.21 -9.65
N GLU A 42 -61.32 -7.20 -10.52
CA GLU A 42 -61.98 -7.20 -11.84
C GLU A 42 -61.40 -8.27 -12.78
N LYS A 43 -60.10 -8.60 -12.67
CA LYS A 43 -59.50 -9.73 -13.37
C LYS A 43 -59.94 -11.05 -12.75
N ALA A 44 -60.13 -11.16 -11.44
CA ALA A 44 -60.65 -12.36 -10.79
C ALA A 44 -62.13 -12.58 -11.13
N ASP A 45 -62.93 -11.51 -11.25
CA ASP A 45 -64.31 -11.57 -11.74
C ASP A 45 -64.37 -11.84 -13.25
N LYS A 46 -63.38 -11.38 -14.05
CA LYS A 46 -63.27 -11.72 -15.48
C LYS A 46 -62.66 -13.09 -15.75
N ASP A 47 -61.81 -13.63 -14.87
CA ASP A 47 -61.22 -14.98 -14.99
C ASP A 47 -62.16 -16.02 -14.33
N GLY A 48 -63.01 -15.61 -13.40
CA GLY A 48 -64.20 -16.34 -12.93
C GLY A 48 -65.38 -16.27 -13.91
N GLY A 49 -65.53 -15.14 -14.62
CA GLY A 49 -66.57 -14.92 -15.64
C GLY A 49 -66.25 -15.48 -17.03
N ALA A 50 -64.98 -15.48 -17.45
CA ALA A 50 -64.56 -16.12 -18.71
C ALA A 50 -64.60 -17.66 -18.64
N ALA A 51 -64.61 -18.23 -17.43
CA ALA A 51 -64.91 -19.64 -17.22
C ALA A 51 -66.41 -19.96 -17.29
N GLN A 52 -67.29 -18.97 -17.16
CA GLN A 52 -68.76 -19.15 -17.17
C GLN A 52 -69.43 -18.70 -18.47
N GLU A 53 -68.92 -17.67 -19.18
CA GLU A 53 -69.56 -17.18 -20.40
C GLU A 53 -69.27 -18.02 -21.67
N GLU A 54 -68.15 -18.77 -21.72
CA GLU A 54 -67.97 -19.79 -22.79
C GLU A 54 -68.75 -21.09 -22.49
N GLN A 55 -69.42 -21.22 -21.33
CA GLN A 55 -70.19 -22.40 -20.95
C GLN A 55 -71.71 -22.22 -21.04
N SER A 56 -72.24 -21.02 -21.35
CA SER A 56 -73.69 -20.78 -21.39
C SER A 56 -74.33 -20.74 -22.79
N GLU A 57 -73.57 -20.85 -23.89
CA GLU A 57 -74.14 -20.95 -25.25
C GLU A 57 -74.03 -22.36 -25.89
N ALA A 58 -73.57 -23.37 -25.15
CA ALA A 58 -73.45 -24.75 -25.65
C ALA A 58 -74.42 -25.76 -25.00
N ALA A 59 -75.45 -25.30 -24.28
CA ALA A 59 -76.32 -26.18 -23.49
C ALA A 59 -77.62 -26.65 -24.18
N GLU A 60 -77.78 -26.45 -25.50
CA GLU A 60 -78.94 -27.00 -26.25
C GLU A 60 -78.60 -27.53 -27.65
N GLN A 61 -77.41 -28.10 -27.84
CA GLN A 61 -77.17 -28.99 -28.98
C GLN A 61 -76.57 -30.28 -28.44
N GLU A 62 -77.04 -31.42 -28.95
CA GLU A 62 -76.41 -32.72 -28.70
C GLU A 62 -74.95 -32.63 -29.18
N GLU A 63 -74.06 -32.17 -28.30
CA GLU A 63 -72.63 -32.20 -28.58
C GLU A 63 -72.27 -33.68 -28.68
N THR A 64 -71.88 -34.08 -29.88
CA THR A 64 -71.36 -35.42 -30.07
C THR A 64 -70.17 -35.58 -29.11
N PRO A 65 -69.95 -36.76 -28.51
CA PRO A 65 -68.85 -36.97 -27.57
C PRO A 65 -67.47 -36.52 -28.11
N GLN A 66 -67.34 -36.41 -29.44
CA GLN A 66 -66.19 -35.87 -30.16
C GLN A 66 -65.96 -34.36 -29.98
N GLN A 67 -67.01 -33.53 -29.85
CA GLN A 67 -66.87 -32.08 -29.63
C GLN A 67 -66.37 -31.77 -28.22
N THR A 68 -66.95 -32.41 -27.20
CA THR A 68 -66.46 -32.34 -25.81
C THR A 68 -65.01 -32.81 -25.67
N LEU A 69 -64.62 -33.87 -26.40
CA LEU A 69 -63.26 -34.41 -26.37
C LEU A 69 -62.27 -33.39 -26.96
N ARG A 70 -62.62 -32.76 -28.08
CA ARG A 70 -61.81 -31.72 -28.72
C ARG A 70 -61.64 -30.47 -27.84
N LEU A 71 -62.68 -30.11 -27.08
CA LEU A 71 -62.66 -28.97 -26.16
C LEU A 71 -61.75 -29.25 -24.94
N LEU A 72 -61.82 -30.48 -24.41
CA LEU A 72 -60.93 -30.96 -23.35
C LEU A 72 -59.47 -31.04 -23.81
N GLU A 73 -59.22 -31.51 -25.04
CA GLU A 73 -57.88 -31.53 -25.66
C GLU A 73 -57.30 -30.11 -25.78
N ASN A 74 -58.06 -29.15 -26.32
CA ASN A 74 -57.64 -27.75 -26.42
C ASN A 74 -57.35 -27.14 -25.04
N ARG A 75 -58.15 -27.48 -24.01
CA ARG A 75 -57.95 -26.98 -22.64
C ARG A 75 -56.69 -27.59 -22.01
N LEU A 76 -56.44 -28.87 -22.26
CA LEU A 76 -55.22 -29.56 -21.83
C LEU A 76 -53.99 -28.92 -22.49
N GLU A 77 -54.03 -28.67 -23.79
CA GLU A 77 -52.92 -28.08 -24.54
C GLU A 77 -52.62 -26.65 -24.07
N LYS A 78 -53.66 -25.83 -23.83
CA LYS A 78 -53.49 -24.50 -23.19
C LYS A 78 -52.88 -24.60 -21.79
N ALA A 79 -53.26 -25.60 -20.98
CA ALA A 79 -52.67 -25.81 -19.67
C ALA A 79 -51.19 -26.25 -19.76
N GLN A 80 -50.84 -27.09 -20.73
CA GLN A 80 -49.47 -27.50 -21.00
C GLN A 80 -48.60 -26.33 -21.46
N LEU A 81 -49.09 -25.46 -22.34
CA LEU A 81 -48.39 -24.24 -22.75
C LEU A 81 -48.13 -23.32 -21.56
N LYS A 82 -49.14 -23.10 -20.70
CA LYS A 82 -48.98 -22.31 -19.46
C LYS A 82 -47.98 -22.93 -18.50
N LEU A 83 -47.95 -24.27 -18.38
CA LEU A 83 -46.97 -24.99 -17.57
C LEU A 83 -45.56 -24.76 -18.10
N GLN A 84 -45.35 -24.92 -19.41
CA GLN A 84 -44.05 -24.70 -20.07
C GLN A 84 -43.58 -23.25 -19.92
N GLU A 85 -44.46 -22.26 -20.10
CA GLU A 85 -44.13 -20.85 -19.83
C GLU A 85 -43.76 -20.63 -18.36
N SER A 86 -44.51 -21.23 -17.43
CA SER A 86 -44.23 -21.12 -15.99
C SER A 86 -42.88 -21.75 -15.63
N GLU A 87 -42.56 -22.91 -16.20
CA GLU A 87 -41.24 -23.57 -16.04
C GLU A 87 -40.12 -22.71 -16.63
N HIS A 88 -40.35 -22.08 -17.79
CA HIS A 88 -39.38 -21.18 -18.39
C HIS A 88 -39.14 -19.94 -17.51
N ILE A 89 -40.20 -19.30 -17.05
CA ILE A 89 -40.14 -18.14 -16.13
C ILE A 89 -39.41 -18.52 -14.84
N TYR A 90 -39.75 -19.67 -14.24
CA TYR A 90 -39.08 -20.18 -13.06
C TYR A 90 -37.59 -20.42 -13.30
N SER A 91 -37.22 -21.03 -14.43
CA SER A 91 -35.81 -21.24 -14.80
C SER A 91 -35.04 -19.93 -14.91
N VAL A 92 -35.65 -18.88 -15.50
CA VAL A 92 -35.03 -17.56 -15.61
C VAL A 92 -34.84 -16.91 -14.24
N TYR A 93 -35.87 -16.95 -13.37
CA TYR A 93 -35.74 -16.41 -12.01
C TYR A 93 -34.72 -17.16 -11.16
N GLN A 94 -34.60 -18.48 -11.34
CA GLN A 94 -33.60 -19.27 -10.66
C GLN A 94 -32.19 -18.84 -11.08
N LYS A 95 -31.93 -18.69 -12.39
CA LYS A 95 -30.66 -18.17 -12.90
C LYS A 95 -30.34 -16.76 -12.39
N LEU A 96 -31.35 -15.89 -12.35
CA LEU A 96 -31.19 -14.52 -11.83
C LEU A 96 -30.84 -14.56 -10.34
N LYS A 97 -31.50 -15.40 -9.56
CA LYS A 97 -31.20 -15.59 -8.13
C LYS A 97 -29.76 -16.09 -7.94
N ASP A 98 -29.35 -17.10 -8.69
CA ASP A 98 -28.01 -17.67 -8.59
C ASP A 98 -26.94 -16.60 -8.92
N HIS A 99 -27.17 -15.81 -9.98
CA HIS A 99 -26.29 -14.69 -10.33
C HIS A 99 -26.23 -13.61 -9.24
N MET A 100 -27.36 -13.22 -8.67
CA MET A 100 -27.39 -12.24 -7.56
C MET A 100 -26.69 -12.79 -6.30
N GLN A 101 -26.79 -14.10 -6.05
CA GLN A 101 -26.08 -14.75 -4.95
C GLN A 101 -24.57 -14.73 -5.20
N GLU A 102 -24.12 -15.06 -6.41
CA GLU A 102 -22.70 -14.96 -6.79
C GLU A 102 -22.17 -13.53 -6.64
N GLU A 103 -22.88 -12.52 -7.13
CA GLU A 103 -22.48 -11.12 -6.97
C GLU A 103 -22.43 -10.71 -5.48
N SER A 104 -23.40 -11.16 -4.68
CA SER A 104 -23.45 -10.84 -3.26
C SER A 104 -22.21 -11.31 -2.49
N LEU A 105 -21.61 -12.43 -2.90
CA LEU A 105 -20.37 -12.95 -2.32
C LEU A 105 -19.16 -12.04 -2.60
N THR A 106 -19.21 -11.26 -3.67
CA THR A 106 -18.09 -10.37 -4.07
C THR A 106 -18.13 -9.01 -3.38
N PHE A 107 -19.30 -8.54 -2.92
CA PHE A 107 -19.44 -7.20 -2.36
C PHE A 107 -18.60 -6.98 -1.11
N GLN A 108 -18.49 -7.97 -0.22
CA GLN A 108 -17.67 -7.82 0.99
C GLN A 108 -16.19 -7.61 0.63
N SER A 109 -15.65 -8.40 -0.30
CA SER A 109 -14.26 -8.23 -0.76
C SER A 109 -14.02 -6.86 -1.40
N GLN A 110 -14.97 -6.38 -2.22
CA GLN A 110 -14.88 -5.04 -2.82
C GLN A 110 -14.93 -3.93 -1.75
N LEU A 111 -15.78 -4.08 -0.73
CA LEU A 111 -15.86 -3.15 0.39
C LEU A 111 -14.56 -3.15 1.21
N ASP A 112 -14.01 -4.32 1.51
CA ASP A 112 -12.75 -4.45 2.26
C ASP A 112 -11.59 -3.78 1.49
N LEU A 113 -11.53 -3.94 0.16
CA LEU A 113 -10.54 -3.27 -0.69
C LEU A 113 -10.70 -1.74 -0.69
N LEU A 114 -11.94 -1.25 -0.78
CA LEU A 114 -12.22 0.19 -0.72
C LEU A 114 -11.90 0.77 0.67
N GLU A 115 -12.21 0.06 1.75
CA GLU A 115 -11.87 0.45 3.12
C GLU A 115 -10.35 0.50 3.32
N ALA A 116 -9.63 -0.51 2.83
CA ALA A 116 -8.18 -0.54 2.89
C ALA A 116 -7.55 0.65 2.13
N GLU A 117 -8.07 0.99 0.94
CA GLU A 117 -7.59 2.14 0.17
C GLU A 117 -7.91 3.47 0.86
N ILE A 118 -9.10 3.61 1.46
CA ILE A 118 -9.46 4.80 2.26
C ILE A 118 -8.51 4.94 3.46
N LEU A 119 -8.16 3.84 4.15
CA LEU A 119 -7.21 3.87 5.25
C LEU A 119 -5.80 4.26 4.79
N ARG A 120 -5.35 3.71 3.66
CA ARG A 120 -4.07 4.06 3.03
C ARG A 120 -4.01 5.57 2.71
N GLN A 121 -5.01 6.10 2.03
CA GLN A 121 -5.10 7.51 1.67
C GLN A 121 -5.18 8.42 2.91
N ARG A 122 -5.88 8.01 3.96
CA ARG A 122 -5.91 8.77 5.24
C ARG A 122 -4.55 8.83 5.90
N ASN A 123 -3.76 7.75 5.86
CA ASN A 123 -2.41 7.74 6.41
C ASN A 123 -1.47 8.61 5.57
N GLU A 124 -1.51 8.49 4.25
CA GLU A 124 -0.75 9.33 3.32
C GLU A 124 -1.08 10.82 3.52
N LEU A 125 -2.35 11.17 3.72
CA LEU A 125 -2.78 12.53 4.01
C LEU A 125 -2.25 13.04 5.36
N LYS A 126 -2.19 12.20 6.40
CA LYS A 126 -1.58 12.58 7.69
C LYS A 126 -0.09 12.83 7.56
N GLU A 127 0.63 11.99 6.81
CA GLU A 127 2.07 12.15 6.55
C GLU A 127 2.33 13.45 5.78
N LEU A 128 1.56 13.72 4.72
CA LEU A 128 1.64 14.97 3.96
C LEU A 128 1.32 16.20 4.82
N GLN A 129 0.37 16.10 5.76
CA GLN A 129 0.08 17.17 6.71
C GLN A 129 1.24 17.42 7.67
N MET A 130 1.92 16.38 8.14
CA MET A 130 3.11 16.53 8.99
C MET A 130 4.24 17.20 8.20
N MET A 131 4.53 16.71 7.00
CA MET A 131 5.52 17.32 6.11
C MET A 131 5.20 18.79 5.79
N ASN A 132 3.93 19.13 5.57
CA ASN A 132 3.52 20.52 5.35
C ASN A 132 3.76 21.40 6.59
N LYS A 133 3.44 20.91 7.78
CA LYS A 133 3.72 21.63 9.04
C LYS A 133 5.21 21.87 9.20
N ASP A 134 6.04 20.87 8.95
CA ASP A 134 7.50 21.00 9.03
C ASP A 134 8.03 22.00 8.00
N ALA A 135 7.53 21.96 6.77
CA ALA A 135 7.89 22.92 5.71
C ALA A 135 7.48 24.36 6.06
N VAL A 136 6.28 24.55 6.64
CA VAL A 136 5.81 25.86 7.10
C VAL A 136 6.69 26.36 8.25
N MET A 137 6.98 25.52 9.24
CA MET A 137 7.88 25.86 10.34
C MET A 137 9.27 26.24 9.82
N SER A 138 9.83 25.46 8.90
CA SER A 138 11.14 25.75 8.28
C SER A 138 11.14 27.08 7.54
N ARG A 139 10.08 27.37 6.78
CA ARG A 139 9.93 28.66 6.08
C ARG A 139 9.83 29.81 7.08
N ASP A 140 9.05 29.66 8.13
CA ASP A 140 8.83 30.71 9.12
C ASP A 140 10.10 30.98 9.95
N MET A 141 10.87 29.94 10.29
CA MET A 141 12.20 30.08 10.88
C MET A 141 13.16 30.83 9.95
N ALA A 142 13.26 30.40 8.68
CA ALA A 142 14.13 31.06 7.70
C ALA A 142 13.75 32.54 7.49
N ARG A 143 12.45 32.85 7.49
CA ARG A 143 11.96 34.22 7.39
C ARG A 143 12.29 35.05 8.64
N ALA A 144 12.17 34.46 9.83
CA ALA A 144 12.56 35.12 11.07
C ALA A 144 14.07 35.40 11.13
N ASP A 145 14.89 34.45 10.67
CA ASP A 145 16.34 34.61 10.62
C ASP A 145 16.75 35.68 9.59
N LEU A 146 16.11 35.69 8.41
CA LEU A 146 16.31 36.75 7.42
C LEU A 146 15.96 38.12 8.01
N GLN A 147 14.82 38.25 8.68
CA GLN A 147 14.41 39.52 9.29
C GLN A 147 15.42 39.99 10.36
N ARG A 148 15.93 39.07 11.20
CA ARG A 148 16.98 39.40 12.18
C ARG A 148 18.25 39.91 11.51
N GLN A 149 18.70 39.23 10.45
CA GLN A 149 19.88 39.63 9.70
C GLN A 149 19.69 41.00 9.02
N GLU A 150 18.50 41.29 8.48
CA GLU A 150 18.16 42.60 7.93
C GLU A 150 18.18 43.70 8.99
N GLU A 151 17.57 43.45 10.17
CA GLU A 151 17.58 44.38 11.30
C GLU A 151 19.00 44.67 11.78
N ASP A 152 19.85 43.65 11.87
CA ASP A 152 21.25 43.80 12.26
C ASP A 152 22.06 44.55 11.20
N PHE A 153 21.86 44.25 9.92
CA PHE A 153 22.47 45.01 8.83
C PHE A 153 22.09 46.50 8.87
N HIS A 154 20.81 46.79 9.08
CA HIS A 154 20.35 48.18 9.22
C HIS A 154 20.91 48.87 10.46
N ARG A 155 21.04 48.14 11.58
CA ARG A 155 21.65 48.65 12.81
C ARG A 155 23.13 48.97 12.62
N GLU A 156 23.89 48.05 12.04
CA GLU A 156 25.30 48.27 11.72
C GLU A 156 25.49 49.43 10.76
N ARG A 157 24.64 49.54 9.73
CA ARG A 157 24.69 50.66 8.79
C ARG A 157 24.46 52.00 9.50
N ARG A 158 23.46 52.10 10.37
CA ARG A 158 23.19 53.33 11.16
C ARG A 158 24.37 53.66 12.06
N GLU A 159 24.99 52.66 12.69
CA GLU A 159 26.16 52.87 13.54
C GLU A 159 27.36 53.36 12.73
N ARG A 160 27.64 52.75 11.57
CA ARG A 160 28.69 53.20 10.65
C ARG A 160 28.44 54.62 10.15
N GLU A 161 27.20 54.97 9.81
CA GLU A 161 26.83 56.33 9.40
C GLU A 161 27.03 57.34 10.55
N ARG A 162 26.68 56.97 11.79
CA ARG A 162 26.91 57.78 13.00
C ARG A 162 28.40 58.04 13.23
N ILE A 163 29.22 56.98 13.21
CA ILE A 163 30.67 57.07 13.37
C ILE A 163 31.28 57.95 12.26
N LEU A 164 30.83 57.78 11.02
CA LEU A 164 31.33 58.57 9.89
C LEU A 164 30.93 60.04 9.98
N GLN A 165 29.74 60.36 10.48
CA GLN A 165 29.33 61.73 10.79
C GLN A 165 30.19 62.34 11.91
N GLU A 166 30.49 61.57 12.95
CA GLU A 166 31.35 62.03 14.05
C GLU A 166 32.77 62.35 13.57
N TYR A 167 33.37 61.49 12.73
CA TYR A 167 34.66 61.76 12.11
C TYR A 167 34.64 62.99 11.20
N LYS A 168 33.57 63.19 10.41
CA LYS A 168 33.41 64.40 9.59
C LYS A 168 33.35 65.66 10.44
N ARG A 169 32.60 65.65 11.54
CA ARG A 169 32.52 66.76 12.49
C ARG A 169 33.88 67.08 13.09
N GLN A 170 34.60 66.07 13.57
CA GLN A 170 35.96 66.27 14.12
C GLN A 170 36.93 66.82 13.07
N ALA A 171 36.85 66.37 11.81
CA ALA A 171 37.65 66.89 10.72
C ALA A 171 37.31 68.36 10.39
N GLU A 172 36.03 68.71 10.37
CA GLU A 172 35.57 70.09 10.18
C GLU A 172 36.01 71.00 11.34
N GLU A 173 35.88 70.56 12.59
CA GLU A 173 36.35 71.29 13.77
C GLU A 173 37.86 71.54 13.71
N ARG A 174 38.66 70.53 13.33
CA ARG A 174 40.11 70.68 13.12
C ARG A 174 40.43 71.65 11.99
N ARG A 175 39.68 71.62 10.89
CA ARG A 175 39.83 72.57 9.78
C ARG A 175 39.54 74.00 10.23
N MET A 176 38.44 74.21 10.96
CA MET A 176 38.08 75.53 11.49
C MET A 176 39.10 76.04 12.52
N PHE A 177 39.64 75.15 13.36
CA PHE A 177 40.71 75.50 14.29
C PHE A 177 42.01 75.85 13.56
N ALA A 178 42.40 75.08 12.54
CA ALA A 178 43.57 75.37 11.71
C ALA A 178 43.44 76.73 10.99
N GLU A 179 42.26 77.03 10.41
CA GLU A 179 41.98 78.33 9.79
C GLU A 179 42.06 79.48 10.81
N ARG A 180 41.55 79.27 12.03
CA ARG A 180 41.62 80.27 13.11
C ARG A 180 43.05 80.44 13.65
N ALA A 181 43.82 79.37 13.72
CA ALA A 181 45.23 79.39 14.12
C ALA A 181 46.08 80.10 13.08
N GLU A 182 45.84 79.88 11.78
CA GLU A 182 46.48 80.61 10.68
C GLU A 182 46.20 82.12 10.75
N ARG A 183 44.94 82.51 11.01
CA ARG A 183 44.54 83.91 11.22
C ARG A 183 45.18 84.55 12.48
N ARG A 184 45.50 83.75 13.49
CA ARG A 184 46.17 84.21 14.73
C ARG A 184 47.69 84.27 14.60
N ALA A 185 48.30 83.33 13.88
CA ALA A 185 49.73 83.32 13.58
C ALA A 185 50.15 84.54 12.74
N GLN A 186 49.23 85.12 11.95
CA GLN A 186 49.45 86.40 11.28
C GLN A 186 49.44 87.64 12.20
N ARG A 187 49.12 87.52 13.51
CA ARG A 187 48.83 88.68 14.38
C ARG A 187 49.69 88.85 15.63
N VAL A 188 50.69 88.02 15.93
CA VAL A 188 51.46 88.17 17.19
C VAL A 188 52.97 88.02 16.98
N THR A 189 53.67 89.16 16.94
CA THR A 189 55.12 89.35 17.10
C THR A 189 55.41 90.01 18.46
N LEU A 190 56.02 89.26 19.42
CA LEU A 190 56.85 89.68 20.60
C LEU A 190 56.27 90.70 21.63
N PRO A 191 56.90 91.04 22.78
CA PRO A 191 57.84 90.38 23.75
C PRO A 191 57.52 90.69 25.27
N GLY A 192 58.42 90.28 26.20
CA GLY A 192 58.75 90.95 27.50
C GLY A 192 58.32 90.20 28.77
N GLU A 193 59.19 89.63 29.62
CA GLU A 193 60.16 90.17 30.62
C GLU A 193 59.57 91.04 31.74
N ASP A 194 59.86 90.70 33.02
CA ASP A 194 60.16 91.62 34.13
C ASP A 194 60.62 90.86 35.42
N ALA A 195 61.63 91.40 36.10
CA ALA A 195 62.14 91.09 37.46
C ALA A 195 62.24 92.43 38.25
N PRO A 196 62.71 92.58 39.53
CA PRO A 196 63.09 91.68 40.65
C PRO A 196 62.39 92.08 42.00
N THR A 197 62.74 91.62 43.22
CA THR A 197 63.70 92.24 44.20
C THR A 197 63.76 91.45 45.54
N ASP A 198 64.94 91.45 46.17
CA ASP A 198 65.42 90.90 47.47
C ASP A 198 64.57 91.09 48.75
N ILE A 199 64.68 90.15 49.72
CA ILE A 199 64.95 90.40 51.18
C ILE A 199 65.67 89.17 51.80
N GLN A 200 66.81 89.42 52.47
CA GLN A 200 67.63 88.48 53.25
C GLN A 200 67.15 88.34 54.72
N LEU A 201 67.25 87.14 55.32
CA LEU A 201 67.55 86.98 56.77
C LEU A 201 68.03 85.54 57.12
N VAL A 202 69.20 85.51 57.75
CA VAL A 202 70.01 84.40 58.32
C VAL A 202 69.34 83.86 59.62
N SER A 203 69.59 82.71 60.25
CA SER A 203 70.62 81.66 60.30
C SER A 203 70.08 80.57 61.23
N ASN A 204 70.35 79.27 61.01
CA ASN A 204 70.54 78.19 62.03
C ASN A 204 70.23 76.78 61.49
N VAL A 205 70.95 76.27 60.47
CA VAL A 205 70.65 74.91 59.96
C VAL A 205 71.86 74.17 59.35
N HIS A 206 73.01 74.08 60.01
CA HIS A 206 74.21 73.49 59.37
C HIS A 206 74.22 71.95 59.19
N GLU A 207 73.25 71.22 59.74
CA GLU A 207 73.07 69.77 59.45
C GLU A 207 71.92 69.50 58.47
N GLU A 208 70.78 70.19 58.58
CA GLU A 208 69.72 70.08 57.58
C GLU A 208 70.10 70.78 56.26
N GLU A 209 71.01 71.78 56.24
CA GLU A 209 71.50 72.38 54.98
C GLU A 209 72.28 71.40 54.11
N LYS A 210 73.03 70.47 54.71
CA LYS A 210 73.73 69.43 53.93
C LYS A 210 72.73 68.43 53.35
N ALA A 211 71.69 68.09 54.10
CA ALA A 211 70.57 67.27 53.63
C ALA A 211 69.78 68.01 52.53
N ILE A 212 69.48 69.29 52.71
CA ILE A 212 68.77 70.12 51.74
C ILE A 212 69.59 70.29 50.46
N ARG A 213 70.91 70.49 50.54
CA ARG A 213 71.79 70.56 49.36
C ARG A 213 71.83 69.22 48.61
N THR A 214 71.94 68.10 49.33
CA THR A 214 71.91 66.77 48.69
C THR A 214 70.55 66.46 48.07
N TYR A 215 69.43 66.84 48.70
CA TYR A 215 68.10 66.73 48.11
C TYR A 215 67.92 67.66 46.91
N GLN A 216 68.43 68.90 46.96
CA GLN A 216 68.39 69.84 45.83
C GLN A 216 69.19 69.32 44.63
N GLU A 217 70.39 68.77 44.86
CA GLU A 217 71.18 68.12 43.81
C GLU A 217 70.46 66.91 43.22
N ALA A 218 69.81 66.09 44.05
CA ALA A 218 69.02 64.96 43.59
C ALA A 218 67.80 65.41 42.76
N PHE A 219 67.07 66.44 43.20
CA PHE A 219 65.95 67.01 42.46
C PHE A 219 66.38 67.65 41.14
N GLN A 220 67.54 68.32 41.10
CA GLN A 220 68.09 68.89 39.89
C GLN A 220 68.45 67.78 38.87
N ARG A 221 69.07 66.69 39.32
CA ARG A 221 69.32 65.51 38.46
C ARG A 221 68.03 64.87 37.95
N ILE A 222 67.01 64.75 38.80
CA ILE A 222 65.70 64.22 38.39
C ILE A 222 65.07 65.14 37.34
N LYS A 223 65.13 66.46 37.57
CA LYS A 223 64.60 67.49 36.67
C LYS A 223 65.27 67.45 35.29
N GLU A 224 66.59 67.29 35.27
CA GLU A 224 67.38 67.13 34.04
C GLU A 224 67.07 65.82 33.31
N ALA A 225 66.96 64.70 34.04
CA ALA A 225 66.64 63.39 33.47
C ALA A 225 65.19 63.28 32.95
N THR A 226 64.26 64.00 33.59
CA THR A 226 62.83 64.02 33.21
C THR A 226 62.48 65.16 32.25
N GLY A 227 63.41 66.09 32.01
CA GLY A 227 63.26 67.21 31.07
C GLY A 227 62.18 68.23 31.43
N VAL A 228 61.82 68.36 32.71
CA VAL A 228 60.74 69.24 33.18
C VAL A 228 61.29 70.47 33.90
N THR A 229 60.54 71.57 33.87
CA THR A 229 61.00 72.87 34.39
C THR A 229 60.53 73.16 35.81
N ASP A 230 59.55 72.43 36.33
CA ASP A 230 58.99 72.58 37.67
C ASP A 230 58.95 71.26 38.44
N THR A 231 59.25 71.32 39.74
CA THR A 231 59.25 70.18 40.66
C THR A 231 57.86 69.57 40.82
N GLN A 232 56.78 70.37 40.74
CA GLN A 232 55.42 69.82 40.80
C GLN A 232 55.05 69.05 39.53
N GLU A 233 55.64 69.39 38.38
CA GLU A 233 55.43 68.67 37.13
C GLU A 233 56.05 67.26 37.19
N VAL A 234 57.23 67.12 37.82
CA VAL A 234 57.85 65.81 38.09
C VAL A 234 56.88 64.93 38.89
N VAL A 235 56.30 65.46 39.96
CA VAL A 235 55.36 64.71 40.83
C VAL A 235 54.12 64.29 40.05
N ARG A 236 53.51 65.19 39.26
CA ARG A 236 52.33 64.87 38.44
C ARG A 236 52.61 63.76 37.42
N ARG A 237 53.74 63.82 36.71
CA ARG A 237 54.12 62.78 35.74
C ARG A 237 54.41 61.45 36.41
N PHE A 238 55.05 61.46 37.58
CA PHE A 238 55.33 60.25 38.35
C PHE A 238 54.03 59.56 38.82
N ILE A 239 53.05 60.33 39.31
CA ILE A 239 51.73 59.80 39.69
C ILE A 239 51.02 59.21 38.46
N ALA A 240 50.94 59.94 37.35
CA ALA A 240 50.29 59.47 36.13
C ALA A 240 50.98 58.22 35.54
N GLN A 241 52.31 58.15 35.61
CA GLN A 241 53.09 56.98 35.20
C GLN A 241 52.84 55.79 36.13
N GLY A 242 52.71 56.03 37.44
CA GLY A 242 52.34 55.02 38.42
C GLY A 242 50.94 54.45 38.20
N GLU A 243 49.96 55.31 37.87
CA GLU A 243 48.60 54.89 37.49
C GLU A 243 48.60 54.08 36.19
N THR A 244 49.35 54.54 35.17
CA THR A 244 49.49 53.83 33.90
C THR A 244 50.16 52.46 34.11
N HIS A 245 51.18 52.40 34.96
CA HIS A 245 51.86 51.15 35.29
C HIS A 245 50.92 50.17 35.99
N ARG A 246 50.16 50.62 36.99
CA ARG A 246 49.15 49.80 37.68
C ARG A 246 48.11 49.26 36.70
N HIS A 247 47.60 50.11 35.81
CA HIS A 247 46.63 49.68 34.80
C HIS A 247 47.20 48.64 33.82
N LEU A 248 48.46 48.79 33.42
CA LEU A 248 49.15 47.79 32.58
C LEU A 248 49.37 46.47 33.32
N GLU A 249 49.67 46.50 34.62
CA GLU A 249 49.78 45.30 35.45
C GLU A 249 48.44 44.59 35.59
N GLU A 250 47.35 45.34 35.79
CA GLU A 250 45.98 44.80 35.81
C GLU A 250 45.63 44.12 34.48
N LEU A 251 45.83 44.82 33.35
CA LEU A 251 45.62 44.27 32.00
C LEU A 251 46.48 43.02 31.73
N LYS A 252 47.73 43.01 32.20
CA LYS A 252 48.60 41.84 32.10
C LYS A 252 48.02 40.67 32.89
N SER A 253 47.60 40.89 34.15
CA SER A 253 46.99 39.87 34.99
C SER A 253 45.70 39.31 34.39
N GLU A 254 44.84 40.17 33.83
CA GLU A 254 43.61 39.76 33.14
C GLU A 254 43.90 38.95 31.87
N ASN A 255 44.87 39.37 31.06
CA ASN A 255 45.30 38.62 29.88
C ASN A 255 45.90 37.25 30.24
N GLU A 256 46.67 37.17 31.32
CA GLU A 256 47.20 35.89 31.81
C GLU A 256 46.07 34.94 32.26
N LYS A 257 45.08 35.47 33.00
CA LYS A 257 43.90 34.68 33.41
C LYS A 257 43.08 34.20 32.22
N THR A 258 42.81 35.07 31.24
CA THR A 258 42.05 34.69 30.03
C THR A 258 42.82 33.67 29.19
N LEU A 259 44.14 33.79 29.09
CA LEU A 259 44.99 32.84 28.38
C LEU A 259 44.96 31.45 29.03
N VAL A 260 45.00 31.37 30.36
CA VAL A 260 44.85 30.09 31.08
C VAL A 260 43.48 29.48 30.81
N ARG A 261 42.40 30.26 30.95
CA ARG A 261 41.03 29.79 30.68
C ARG A 261 40.88 29.24 29.25
N LEU A 262 41.40 29.96 28.26
CA LEU A 262 41.34 29.53 26.86
C LEU A 262 42.17 28.27 26.59
N LYS A 263 43.29 28.08 27.31
CA LYS A 263 44.07 26.84 27.20
C LYS A 263 43.30 25.64 27.76
N GLU A 264 42.69 25.78 28.93
CA GLU A 264 41.85 24.73 29.53
C GLU A 264 40.64 24.40 28.64
N GLU A 265 39.99 25.42 28.08
CA GLU A 265 38.86 25.23 27.17
C GLU A 265 39.30 24.52 25.88
N LYS A 266 40.45 24.88 25.31
CA LYS A 266 41.04 24.19 24.16
C LYS A 266 41.31 22.72 24.47
N GLU A 267 41.90 22.42 25.62
CA GLU A 267 42.21 21.03 26.04
C GLU A 267 40.91 20.22 26.19
N ARG A 268 39.90 20.76 26.88
CA ARG A 268 38.58 20.13 27.01
C ARG A 268 37.91 19.86 25.66
N LEU A 269 37.94 20.82 24.74
CA LEU A 269 37.40 20.63 23.39
C LEU A 269 38.19 19.58 22.61
N GLN A 270 39.51 19.52 22.79
CA GLN A 270 40.36 18.56 22.13
C GLN A 270 40.11 17.12 22.63
N ASP A 271 39.87 16.95 23.94
CA ASP A 271 39.50 15.68 24.54
C ASP A 271 38.11 15.23 24.07
N ALA A 272 37.11 16.12 24.09
CA ALA A 272 35.77 15.83 23.58
C ALA A 272 35.79 15.45 22.08
N PHE A 273 36.66 16.09 21.29
CA PHE A 273 36.84 15.75 19.89
C PHE A 273 37.46 14.35 19.70
N GLN A 274 38.48 14.00 20.50
CA GLN A 274 39.06 12.65 20.46
C GLN A 274 38.03 11.60 20.87
N GLU A 275 37.29 11.83 21.94
CA GLU A 275 36.21 10.93 22.36
C GLU A 275 35.18 10.74 21.26
N LEU A 276 34.73 11.81 20.60
CA LEU A 276 33.77 11.71 19.50
C LEU A 276 34.35 10.97 18.29
N LYS A 277 35.61 11.25 17.93
CA LYS A 277 36.30 10.61 16.81
C LYS A 277 36.42 9.10 17.00
N TYR A 278 36.85 8.66 18.19
CA TYR A 278 37.12 7.24 18.45
C TYR A 278 35.86 6.47 18.93
N SER A 279 34.91 7.11 19.61
CA SER A 279 33.66 6.46 20.03
C SER A 279 32.59 6.41 18.92
N GLY A 280 32.60 7.36 18.00
CA GLY A 280 31.66 7.40 16.87
C GLY A 280 31.89 6.26 15.89
N GLU A 281 33.16 5.97 15.56
CA GLU A 281 33.54 4.91 14.63
C GLU A 281 33.28 3.50 15.20
N ALA A 282 33.57 3.30 16.49
CA ALA A 282 33.28 2.04 17.18
C ALA A 282 31.77 1.73 17.27
N LYS A 283 30.94 2.75 17.54
CA LYS A 283 29.47 2.60 17.57
C LYS A 283 28.88 2.30 16.20
N LEU A 284 29.42 2.92 15.14
CA LEU A 284 28.95 2.69 13.77
C LEU A 284 29.29 1.26 13.29
N SER A 285 30.50 0.78 13.60
CA SER A 285 30.94 -0.57 13.26
C SER A 285 30.13 -1.64 14.01
N SER A 286 29.90 -1.45 15.32
CA SER A 286 29.05 -2.36 16.11
C SER A 286 27.60 -2.37 15.62
N GLY A 287 27.04 -1.20 15.26
CA GLY A 287 25.69 -1.12 14.69
C GLY A 287 25.56 -1.85 13.35
N GLN A 288 26.57 -1.75 12.48
CA GLN A 288 26.60 -2.47 11.20
C GLN A 288 26.67 -3.99 11.40
N GLN A 289 27.49 -4.48 12.34
CA GLN A 289 27.56 -5.91 12.66
C GLN A 289 26.22 -6.46 13.15
N VAL A 290 25.54 -5.75 14.06
CA VAL A 290 24.22 -6.16 14.56
C VAL A 290 23.18 -6.17 13.44
N LEU A 291 23.22 -5.19 12.53
CA LEU A 291 22.33 -5.18 11.36
C LEU A 291 22.57 -6.37 10.44
N GLU A 292 23.84 -6.73 10.19
CA GLU A 292 24.19 -7.89 9.37
C GLU A 292 23.74 -9.21 10.02
N GLU A 293 23.90 -9.35 11.34
CA GLU A 293 23.39 -10.50 12.11
C GLU A 293 21.86 -10.61 12.04
N LEU A 294 21.15 -9.49 12.23
CA LEU A 294 19.69 -9.45 12.12
C LEU A 294 19.22 -9.80 10.70
N GLN A 295 19.91 -9.30 9.68
CA GLN A 295 19.61 -9.60 8.28
C GLN A 295 19.87 -11.08 7.96
N ALA A 296 20.95 -11.66 8.48
CA ALA A 296 21.23 -13.09 8.34
C ALA A 296 20.17 -13.95 9.04
N HIS A 297 19.73 -13.55 10.24
CA HIS A 297 18.64 -14.20 10.96
C HIS A 297 17.32 -14.13 10.17
N LEU A 298 16.98 -12.97 9.63
CA LEU A 298 15.79 -12.80 8.80
C LEU A 298 15.81 -13.73 7.59
N GLN A 299 16.91 -13.75 6.84
CA GLN A 299 17.05 -14.64 5.67
C GLN A 299 16.93 -16.13 6.03
N LYS A 300 17.43 -16.53 7.21
CA LYS A 300 17.31 -17.90 7.69
C LYS A 300 15.86 -18.26 8.01
N GLU A 301 15.13 -17.35 8.65
CA GLU A 301 13.72 -17.54 8.98
C GLU A 301 12.83 -17.51 7.73
N GLU A 302 13.12 -16.66 6.75
CA GLU A 302 12.43 -16.67 5.44
C GLU A 302 12.62 -18.00 4.72
N LYS A 303 13.85 -18.49 4.61
CA LYS A 303 14.13 -19.81 4.02
C LYS A 303 13.42 -20.93 4.76
N ARG A 304 13.29 -20.84 6.09
CA ARG A 304 12.57 -21.82 6.90
C ARG A 304 11.06 -21.78 6.63
N ARG A 305 10.48 -20.57 6.57
CA ARG A 305 9.08 -20.36 6.20
C ARG A 305 8.77 -20.93 4.81
N ASP A 306 9.62 -20.64 3.84
CA ASP A 306 9.40 -21.08 2.46
C ASP A 306 9.44 -22.61 2.33
N LYS A 307 10.37 -23.27 3.04
CA LYS A 307 10.40 -24.74 3.14
C LYS A 307 9.10 -25.31 3.73
N TYR A 308 8.64 -24.77 4.86
CA TYR A 308 7.39 -25.25 5.47
C TYR A 308 6.17 -24.98 4.60
N LYS A 309 6.17 -23.87 3.86
CA LYS A 309 5.12 -23.56 2.89
C LYS A 309 5.10 -24.58 1.75
N GLU A 310 6.24 -24.93 1.18
CA GLU A 310 6.32 -25.97 0.15
C GLU A 310 5.88 -27.35 0.68
N GLU A 311 6.29 -27.73 1.90
CA GLU A 311 5.85 -28.97 2.55
C GLU A 311 4.34 -28.98 2.80
N PHE A 312 3.79 -27.86 3.26
CA PHE A 312 2.35 -27.70 3.47
C PHE A 312 1.56 -27.77 2.16
N GLU A 313 2.03 -27.14 1.10
CA GLU A 313 1.40 -27.21 -0.23
C GLU A 313 1.44 -28.63 -0.79
N LYS A 314 2.55 -29.36 -0.60
CA LYS A 314 2.65 -30.79 -0.97
C LYS A 314 1.65 -31.63 -0.18
N MET A 315 1.58 -31.46 1.15
CA MET A 315 0.64 -32.19 2.01
C MET A 315 -0.81 -31.89 1.64
N THR A 316 -1.13 -30.62 1.35
CA THR A 316 -2.47 -30.20 0.93
C THR A 316 -2.87 -30.86 -0.39
N LYS A 317 -1.96 -30.93 -1.38
CA LYS A 317 -2.23 -31.62 -2.65
C LYS A 317 -2.50 -33.11 -2.44
N ILE A 318 -1.72 -33.78 -1.58
CA ILE A 318 -1.93 -35.20 -1.24
C ILE A 318 -3.28 -35.37 -0.56
N LEU A 319 -3.62 -34.50 0.40
CA LEU A 319 -4.89 -34.55 1.11
C LEU A 319 -6.08 -34.36 0.16
N VAL A 320 -6.04 -33.37 -0.73
CA VAL A 320 -7.09 -33.14 -1.73
C VAL A 320 -7.24 -34.35 -2.66
N ALA A 321 -6.12 -34.90 -3.16
CA ALA A 321 -6.16 -36.11 -3.99
C ALA A 321 -6.76 -37.31 -3.23
N GLY A 322 -6.44 -37.47 -1.95
CA GLY A 322 -7.04 -38.48 -1.08
C GLY A 322 -8.54 -38.29 -0.92
N LYS A 323 -9.00 -37.07 -0.59
CA LYS A 323 -10.42 -36.73 -0.45
C LYS A 323 -11.19 -37.03 -1.74
N SER A 324 -10.69 -36.59 -2.88
CA SER A 324 -11.30 -36.86 -4.18
C SER A 324 -11.29 -38.35 -4.55
N GLY A 325 -10.25 -39.09 -4.17
CA GLY A 325 -10.19 -40.54 -4.36
C GLY A 325 -11.25 -41.28 -3.55
N VAL A 326 -11.46 -40.89 -2.30
CA VAL A 326 -12.51 -41.46 -1.42
C VAL A 326 -13.90 -41.15 -1.98
N ASP A 327 -14.16 -39.90 -2.39
CA ASP A 327 -15.43 -39.50 -3.00
C ASP A 327 -15.74 -40.28 -4.29
N HIS A 328 -14.71 -40.47 -5.13
CA HIS A 328 -14.85 -41.29 -6.34
C HIS A 328 -15.18 -42.75 -6.03
N LEU A 329 -14.50 -43.34 -5.05
CA LEU A 329 -14.73 -44.72 -4.63
C LEU A 329 -16.15 -44.88 -4.06
N ALA A 330 -16.59 -43.95 -3.21
CA ALA A 330 -17.93 -43.91 -2.65
C ALA A 330 -19.01 -43.84 -3.75
N THR A 331 -18.77 -43.02 -4.78
CA THR A 331 -19.66 -42.93 -5.96
C THR A 331 -19.75 -44.27 -6.69
N LYS A 332 -18.63 -44.99 -6.85
CA LYS A 332 -18.62 -46.31 -7.53
C LYS A 332 -19.41 -47.37 -6.77
N VAL A 333 -19.34 -47.37 -5.44
CA VAL A 333 -20.03 -48.36 -4.60
C VAL A 333 -21.43 -47.91 -4.18
N GLN A 334 -21.93 -46.76 -4.63
CA GLN A 334 -23.17 -46.16 -4.15
C GLN A 334 -24.39 -47.11 -4.23
N HIS A 335 -24.40 -48.00 -5.22
CA HIS A 335 -25.49 -48.93 -5.51
C HIS A 335 -25.54 -50.15 -4.57
N ILE A 336 -24.46 -50.40 -3.82
CA ILE A 336 -24.37 -51.51 -2.87
C ILE A 336 -25.15 -51.14 -1.61
N LYS A 337 -26.21 -51.91 -1.32
CA LYS A 337 -27.07 -51.69 -0.16
C LYS A 337 -26.50 -52.39 1.06
N VAL A 338 -26.09 -51.64 2.07
CA VAL A 338 -25.64 -52.16 3.37
C VAL A 338 -26.71 -51.80 4.42
N PRO A 339 -27.00 -52.67 5.40
CA PRO A 339 -27.90 -52.32 6.50
C PRO A 339 -27.41 -51.03 7.18
N ARG A 340 -28.27 -50.02 7.32
CA ARG A 340 -27.90 -48.78 8.03
C ARG A 340 -27.49 -49.14 9.46
N SER A 341 -26.27 -48.78 9.85
CA SER A 341 -25.86 -48.84 11.26
C SER A 341 -26.81 -47.98 12.09
N HIS A 342 -27.10 -48.42 13.32
CA HIS A 342 -28.18 -47.89 14.16
C HIS A 342 -27.90 -46.47 14.72
N PHE A 343 -26.86 -45.79 14.22
CA PHE A 343 -26.46 -44.45 14.65
C PHE A 343 -26.90 -43.42 13.62
N PRO A 344 -27.50 -42.29 14.04
CA PRO A 344 -27.90 -41.25 13.11
C PRO A 344 -26.67 -40.74 12.36
N ALA A 345 -26.74 -40.72 11.03
CA ALA A 345 -25.76 -40.04 10.21
C ALA A 345 -25.61 -38.62 10.76
N LYS A 346 -24.41 -38.27 11.24
CA LYS A 346 -24.16 -36.88 11.61
C LYS A 346 -24.31 -36.07 10.33
N ASP A 347 -25.17 -35.05 10.33
CA ASP A 347 -25.26 -34.08 9.24
C ASP A 347 -23.96 -33.26 9.19
N LEU A 348 -22.90 -33.88 8.67
CA LEU A 348 -21.58 -33.29 8.50
C LEU A 348 -21.58 -32.51 7.19
N SER A 349 -21.03 -31.29 7.24
CA SER A 349 -20.88 -30.48 6.04
C SER A 349 -20.02 -31.24 5.01
N PRO A 350 -20.45 -31.28 3.72
CA PRO A 350 -19.67 -31.88 2.64
C PRO A 350 -18.26 -31.32 2.46
N GLN A 351 -17.98 -30.16 3.05
CA GLN A 351 -16.68 -29.48 3.01
C GLN A 351 -15.78 -29.82 4.22
N SER A 352 -16.30 -30.53 5.21
CA SER A 352 -15.55 -30.86 6.43
C SER A 352 -14.67 -32.10 6.23
N ASP A 353 -13.51 -32.12 6.88
CA ASP A 353 -12.60 -33.27 6.84
C ASP A 353 -13.20 -34.50 7.57
N GLU A 354 -14.11 -34.27 8.51
CA GLU A 354 -14.84 -35.32 9.24
C GLU A 354 -15.85 -36.05 8.33
N TYR A 355 -16.42 -35.37 7.33
CA TYR A 355 -17.31 -35.99 6.33
C TYR A 355 -16.58 -37.02 5.46
N VAL A 356 -15.31 -36.78 5.12
CA VAL A 356 -14.51 -37.72 4.32
C VAL A 356 -14.25 -39.02 5.08
N LEU A 357 -14.06 -38.95 6.40
CA LEU A 357 -13.88 -40.13 7.24
C LEU A 357 -15.17 -40.96 7.34
N ASP A 358 -16.33 -40.30 7.42
CA ASP A 358 -17.64 -40.97 7.42
C ASP A 358 -17.94 -41.65 6.07
N ILE A 359 -17.64 -40.97 4.95
CA ILE A 359 -17.73 -41.59 3.62
C ILE A 359 -16.77 -42.79 3.52
N LEU A 360 -15.56 -42.68 4.05
CA LEU A 360 -14.59 -43.77 4.02
C LEU A 360 -15.11 -45.00 4.76
N ASP A 361 -15.67 -44.83 5.97
CA ASP A 361 -16.24 -45.93 6.76
C ASP A 361 -17.44 -46.60 6.05
N THR A 362 -18.36 -45.80 5.51
CA THR A 362 -19.49 -46.33 4.74
C THR A 362 -19.05 -47.02 3.44
N THR A 363 -18.00 -46.53 2.80
CA THR A 363 -17.41 -47.14 1.60
C THR A 363 -16.71 -48.46 1.92
N ASP A 364 -15.98 -48.54 3.05
CA ASP A 364 -15.34 -49.76 3.53
C ASP A 364 -16.38 -50.87 3.81
N GLN A 365 -17.45 -50.54 4.53
CA GLN A 365 -18.54 -51.50 4.80
C GLN A 365 -19.19 -52.03 3.51
N LYS A 366 -19.36 -51.17 2.50
CA LYS A 366 -19.88 -51.57 1.18
C LYS A 366 -18.91 -52.47 0.41
N LEU A 367 -17.61 -52.18 0.48
CA LEU A 367 -16.58 -52.98 -0.16
C LEU A 367 -16.41 -54.34 0.52
N GLN A 368 -16.48 -54.41 1.84
CA GLN A 368 -16.47 -55.68 2.59
C GLN A 368 -17.64 -56.56 2.18
N LYS A 369 -18.85 -55.99 2.09
CA LYS A 369 -20.02 -56.72 1.58
C LYS A 369 -19.83 -57.19 0.14
N LEU A 370 -19.25 -56.37 -0.73
CA LEU A 370 -18.93 -56.77 -2.10
C LEU A 370 -17.96 -57.95 -2.14
N LEU A 371 -16.93 -57.93 -1.28
CA LEU A 371 -15.97 -59.01 -1.17
C LEU A 371 -16.62 -60.32 -0.71
N GLU A 372 -17.53 -60.26 0.27
CA GLU A 372 -18.34 -61.41 0.70
C GLU A 372 -19.23 -61.95 -0.44
N GLU A 373 -19.89 -61.07 -1.21
CA GLU A 373 -20.73 -61.48 -2.33
C GLU A 373 -19.94 -62.13 -3.47
N LEU A 374 -18.68 -61.71 -3.66
CA LEU A 374 -17.77 -62.27 -4.66
C LEU A 374 -17.01 -63.51 -4.15
N GLU A 375 -17.08 -63.82 -2.86
CA GLU A 375 -16.39 -64.96 -2.27
C GLU A 375 -16.96 -66.28 -2.82
N GLY A 376 -16.09 -67.11 -3.42
CA GLY A 376 -16.50 -68.36 -4.06
C GLY A 376 -16.98 -68.25 -5.50
N GLN A 377 -17.01 -67.04 -6.09
CA GLN A 377 -17.33 -66.83 -7.51
C GLN A 377 -16.07 -66.79 -8.38
N ASN A 378 -16.11 -67.39 -9.58
CA ASN A 378 -15.01 -67.29 -10.53
C ASN A 378 -15.12 -65.99 -11.34
N ILE A 379 -14.41 -64.96 -10.88
CA ILE A 379 -14.40 -63.62 -11.48
C ILE A 379 -14.01 -63.68 -12.98
N GLY A 380 -13.13 -64.61 -13.37
CA GLY A 380 -12.72 -64.79 -14.76
C GLY A 380 -13.85 -65.27 -15.68
N GLU A 381 -14.73 -66.14 -15.18
CA GLU A 381 -15.91 -66.59 -15.92
C GLU A 381 -16.99 -65.52 -15.99
N ILE A 382 -17.20 -64.76 -14.90
CA ILE A 382 -18.14 -63.64 -14.86
C ILE A 382 -17.74 -62.54 -15.85
N LEU A 383 -16.45 -62.17 -15.89
CA LEU A 383 -15.96 -61.19 -16.86
C LEU A 383 -16.13 -61.70 -18.30
N ARG A 384 -15.92 -62.99 -18.55
CA ARG A 384 -16.14 -63.59 -19.87
C ARG A 384 -17.61 -63.57 -20.28
N GLN A 385 -18.54 -63.82 -19.35
CA GLN A 385 -19.98 -63.70 -19.58
C GLN A 385 -20.41 -62.25 -19.83
N MET A 386 -19.74 -61.27 -19.21
CA MET A 386 -20.00 -59.85 -19.49
C MET A 386 -19.52 -59.42 -20.89
N GLU A 387 -18.56 -60.15 -21.48
CA GLU A 387 -18.10 -59.96 -22.86
C GLU A 387 -19.01 -60.63 -23.90
N GLU A 388 -19.90 -61.54 -23.49
CA GLU A 388 -20.85 -62.21 -24.38
C GLU A 388 -21.92 -61.21 -24.88
N GLU A 389 -22.20 -61.23 -26.19
CA GLU A 389 -23.09 -60.27 -26.87
C GLU A 389 -24.53 -60.28 -26.29
N GLU A 390 -25.00 -61.43 -25.80
CA GLU A 390 -26.33 -61.56 -25.18
C GLU A 390 -26.45 -60.77 -23.88
N PHE A 391 -25.39 -60.72 -23.08
CA PHE A 391 -25.36 -59.92 -21.86
C PHE A 391 -25.36 -58.42 -22.18
N GLN A 392 -24.59 -58.01 -23.18
CA GLN A 392 -24.53 -56.62 -23.64
C GLN A 392 -25.89 -56.16 -24.19
N ALA A 393 -26.55 -56.97 -25.02
CA ALA A 393 -27.90 -56.70 -25.52
C ALA A 393 -28.93 -56.59 -24.38
N SER A 394 -28.81 -57.41 -23.33
CA SER A 394 -29.70 -57.37 -22.16
C SER A 394 -29.55 -56.09 -21.32
N ILE A 395 -28.34 -55.52 -21.30
CA ILE A 395 -28.04 -54.25 -20.64
C ILE A 395 -28.49 -53.09 -21.51
N GLU A 396 -28.30 -53.18 -22.84
CA GLU A 396 -28.75 -52.18 -23.80
C GLU A 396 -30.27 -51.97 -23.73
N GLY A 397 -31.05 -53.04 -23.56
CA GLY A 397 -32.50 -52.96 -23.38
C GLY A 397 -32.96 -52.30 -22.06
N LYS A 398 -32.06 -52.10 -21.09
CA LYS A 398 -32.35 -51.50 -19.78
C LYS A 398 -31.80 -50.08 -19.62
N LEU A 399 -31.25 -49.49 -20.69
CA LEU A 399 -30.72 -48.12 -20.65
C LEU A 399 -31.86 -47.08 -20.64
N PRO A 400 -31.73 -45.99 -19.87
CA PRO A 400 -32.70 -44.89 -19.88
C PRO A 400 -32.80 -44.22 -21.25
N ALA A 401 -34.01 -43.79 -21.64
CA ALA A 401 -34.34 -43.25 -22.97
C ALA A 401 -33.54 -41.99 -23.39
N PHE A 402 -32.88 -41.30 -22.46
CA PHE A 402 -32.04 -40.13 -22.76
C PHE A 402 -30.61 -40.47 -23.21
N ASN A 403 -30.19 -41.74 -23.10
CA ASN A 403 -28.89 -42.19 -23.61
C ASN A 403 -28.96 -42.42 -25.13
N VAL A 404 -28.77 -41.37 -25.90
CA VAL A 404 -28.64 -41.46 -27.37
C VAL A 404 -27.22 -41.93 -27.70
N ARG A 405 -27.07 -43.21 -28.07
CA ARG A 405 -25.81 -43.74 -28.58
C ARG A 405 -25.77 -43.61 -30.11
N ILE A 406 -24.64 -43.12 -30.61
CA ILE A 406 -24.36 -43.06 -32.05
C ILE A 406 -23.91 -44.46 -32.50
N PRO A 407 -24.64 -45.14 -33.39
CA PRO A 407 -24.19 -46.42 -33.93
C PRO A 407 -22.93 -46.16 -34.77
N LEU A 408 -21.80 -46.71 -34.32
CA LEU A 408 -20.60 -46.76 -35.15
C LEU A 408 -20.82 -47.85 -36.21
N PRO A 409 -20.45 -47.63 -37.48
CA PRO A 409 -20.54 -48.66 -38.50
C PRO A 409 -19.79 -49.90 -38.03
N ALA A 410 -20.49 -51.03 -37.92
CA ALA A 410 -19.85 -52.30 -37.62
C ALA A 410 -18.80 -52.57 -38.69
N ALA A 411 -17.55 -52.80 -38.29
CA ALA A 411 -16.51 -53.22 -39.21
C ALA A 411 -16.97 -54.54 -39.82
N THR A 412 -17.36 -54.51 -41.09
CA THR A 412 -17.62 -55.71 -41.88
C THR A 412 -16.38 -56.60 -41.77
N LYS A 413 -16.56 -57.80 -41.22
CA LYS A 413 -15.52 -58.83 -41.29
C LYS A 413 -15.23 -59.03 -42.78
N PRO A 414 -13.96 -59.00 -43.23
CA PRO A 414 -13.66 -59.28 -44.62
C PRO A 414 -14.03 -60.75 -44.87
N ASP A 415 -15.14 -60.94 -45.56
CA ASP A 415 -15.54 -62.25 -46.05
C ASP A 415 -14.43 -62.70 -47.00
N THR A 416 -13.93 -63.90 -46.72
CA THR A 416 -12.80 -64.45 -47.46
C THR A 416 -13.43 -65.18 -48.64
N PHE A 417 -13.07 -64.77 -49.86
CA PHE A 417 -13.55 -65.26 -51.16
C PHE A 417 -14.81 -64.59 -51.71
N GLU A 418 -14.61 -63.54 -52.51
CA GLU A 418 -15.03 -63.52 -53.92
C GLU A 418 -14.28 -62.39 -54.65
N ASP A 419 -13.39 -62.78 -55.57
CA ASP A 419 -12.88 -61.93 -56.66
C ASP A 419 -14.03 -61.78 -57.67
N ASP A 420 -14.44 -60.54 -57.94
CA ASP A 420 -14.50 -59.95 -59.29
C ASP A 420 -15.55 -58.81 -59.39
N GLU A 421 -15.17 -57.82 -60.20
CA GLU A 421 -16.01 -56.81 -60.86
C GLU A 421 -16.50 -55.58 -60.08
N ASP A 422 -15.70 -54.52 -60.20
CA ASP A 422 -16.09 -53.21 -60.75
C ASP A 422 -17.53 -52.73 -60.48
N SER A 423 -17.70 -51.90 -59.45
CA SER A 423 -18.82 -50.97 -59.39
C SER A 423 -18.45 -49.69 -58.65
N GLY A 424 -18.29 -48.62 -59.43
CA GLY A 424 -19.09 -47.40 -59.26
C GLY A 424 -18.95 -46.61 -57.95
N GLU A 425 -18.10 -45.59 -58.03
CA GLU A 425 -18.28 -44.22 -57.55
C GLU A 425 -19.33 -43.87 -56.47
N ASP A 426 -18.83 -43.05 -55.54
CA ASP A 426 -19.52 -41.93 -54.86
C ASP A 426 -20.25 -42.22 -53.53
N GLU A 427 -19.47 -42.33 -52.45
CA GLU A 427 -19.90 -41.79 -51.14
C GLU A 427 -18.78 -40.97 -50.49
N GLY A 428 -18.97 -39.64 -50.51
CA GLY A 428 -18.67 -38.76 -49.39
C GLY A 428 -17.21 -38.67 -48.94
N ASP A 429 -16.46 -37.82 -49.65
CA ASP A 429 -15.09 -37.38 -49.34
C ASP A 429 -14.95 -36.77 -47.93
N VAL A 430 -14.86 -37.63 -46.89
CA VAL A 430 -14.37 -37.24 -45.57
C VAL A 430 -12.95 -37.77 -45.44
N VAL A 431 -11.99 -36.88 -45.67
CA VAL A 431 -10.57 -37.14 -45.50
C VAL A 431 -10.29 -37.49 -44.04
N THR A 432 -10.28 -38.80 -43.73
CA THR A 432 -9.97 -39.27 -42.37
C THR A 432 -8.54 -38.92 -42.00
N ARG A 433 -8.29 -38.64 -40.72
CA ARG A 433 -6.95 -38.35 -40.18
C ARG A 433 -5.91 -39.41 -40.57
N ALA A 434 -6.34 -40.66 -40.75
CA ALA A 434 -5.50 -41.76 -41.21
C ALA A 434 -5.09 -41.62 -42.68
N SER A 435 -5.99 -41.20 -43.58
CA SER A 435 -5.66 -40.97 -44.99
C SER A 435 -4.68 -39.81 -45.15
N LEU A 436 -4.91 -38.70 -44.42
CA LEU A 436 -3.99 -37.55 -44.34
C LEU A 436 -2.60 -37.96 -43.82
N LYS A 437 -2.55 -38.79 -42.77
CA LYS A 437 -1.28 -39.32 -42.25
C LYS A 437 -0.56 -40.15 -43.31
N LYS A 438 -1.27 -41.06 -43.99
CA LYS A 438 -0.70 -41.94 -45.01
C LYS A 438 -0.19 -41.16 -46.22
N GLN A 439 -0.93 -40.16 -46.69
CA GLN A 439 -0.48 -39.22 -47.73
C GLN A 439 0.75 -38.43 -47.28
N SER A 440 0.74 -37.89 -46.06
CA SER A 440 1.90 -37.14 -45.53
C SER A 440 3.15 -38.01 -45.41
N GLN A 441 2.99 -39.28 -45.00
CA GLN A 441 4.06 -40.26 -44.90
C GLN A 441 4.62 -40.59 -46.29
N GLN A 442 3.78 -40.80 -47.30
CA GLN A 442 4.21 -41.01 -48.68
C GLN A 442 4.95 -39.81 -49.27
N ILE A 443 4.54 -38.57 -48.95
CA ILE A 443 5.24 -37.35 -49.37
C ILE A 443 6.62 -37.27 -48.69
N ILE A 444 6.72 -37.63 -47.41
CA ILE A 444 7.99 -37.66 -46.68
C ILE A 444 8.89 -38.77 -47.24
N GLU A 445 8.38 -39.98 -47.47
CA GLU A 445 9.14 -41.12 -47.99
C GLU A 445 9.62 -40.89 -49.43
N SER A 446 8.78 -40.28 -50.27
CA SER A 446 9.16 -39.91 -51.64
C SER A 446 10.23 -38.81 -51.68
N LYS A 447 10.22 -37.87 -50.71
CA LYS A 447 11.25 -36.82 -50.59
C LYS A 447 12.49 -37.24 -49.80
N THR A 448 12.42 -38.25 -48.94
CA THR A 448 13.54 -38.74 -48.11
C THR A 448 14.34 -39.88 -48.75
N LYS A 449 13.90 -40.43 -49.90
CA LYS A 449 14.76 -41.23 -50.79
C LYS A 449 15.87 -40.38 -51.42
N ARG A 450 16.85 -39.97 -50.60
CA ARG A 450 18.17 -39.54 -51.07
C ARG A 450 18.81 -40.74 -51.76
N LYS A 451 19.01 -40.63 -53.09
CA LYS A 451 19.82 -41.52 -53.91
C LYS A 451 21.18 -41.79 -53.21
N SER A 452 21.33 -42.92 -52.54
CA SER A 452 22.66 -43.37 -52.11
C SER A 452 23.40 -43.91 -53.34
N ARG A 453 24.46 -43.23 -53.75
CA ARG A 453 25.42 -43.66 -54.78
C ARG A 453 25.85 -45.12 -54.55
N PRO A 454 26.02 -45.94 -55.60
CA PRO A 454 26.58 -47.28 -55.46
C PRO A 454 28.07 -47.17 -55.10
N LYS A 455 28.48 -47.70 -53.94
CA LYS A 455 29.90 -47.86 -53.58
C LYS A 455 30.43 -49.18 -54.17
N LYS A 456 31.59 -49.04 -54.81
CA LYS A 456 32.40 -50.03 -55.54
C LYS A 456 32.64 -51.33 -54.75
N LYS A 457 32.49 -52.46 -55.46
CA LYS A 457 33.07 -53.77 -55.10
C LYS A 457 34.60 -53.68 -55.00
N LYS A 458 35.15 -54.18 -53.89
CA LYS A 458 36.47 -54.81 -53.74
C LYS A 458 36.25 -56.02 -52.82
N GLY A 459 36.64 -57.26 -53.14
CA GLY A 459 37.32 -57.78 -54.32
C GLY A 459 37.43 -59.32 -54.25
N LYS A 460 37.98 -59.87 -55.34
CA LYS A 460 38.69 -61.17 -55.50
C LYS A 460 38.09 -62.42 -54.85
N GLN A 461 37.61 -63.34 -55.68
CA GLN A 461 38.50 -64.33 -56.33
C GLN A 461 38.18 -64.38 -57.82
#